data_AF-A0A7V5BZK6-F1
#
_entry.id   AF-A0A7V5BZK6-F1
#
_cell.length_a   1.000
_cell.length_b   1.000
_cell.length_c   1.000
_cell.angle_alpha   90.00
_cell.angle_beta   90.00
_cell.angle_gamma   90.00
#
_symmetry.space_group_name_H-M   'P 1'
#
loop_
_entity.id
_entity.type
_entity.pdbx_description
1 polymer ?
#
loop_
_entity_poly.entity_id
_entity_poly.type
_entity_poly.pdbx_seq_one_letter_code
_entity_poly.pdbx_strand_id
1 'polypeptide(L)'
;MIPHLRRLGVPLPWRDLGLPEVWTSRGTTLGEAATWSWGWAGEGPDLGIPEAPDRTGTVLEDPWIDHVVLLVPRLDEALDRFAAIGLSPRLRMEVGGRPAAFFRVGPVLEVVSAPVRAPSLYGVALATAEHLEAVALRWRAGGFEVSDPRPALQPGRRILTVRGLHAGLAMMSPDVQIPKMS
;
A
#
# COMPACT_ATOMS: atom_id res chain seq x y z
N MET A 1 4.60 12.80 -19.27
CA MET A 1 5.00 11.68 -18.38
C MET A 1 3.75 11.23 -17.65
N ILE A 2 3.47 9.93 -17.55
CA ILE A 2 2.29 9.45 -16.80
C ILE A 2 2.55 9.64 -15.30
N PRO A 3 1.66 10.33 -14.55
CA PRO A 3 1.83 10.48 -13.11
C PRO A 3 1.91 9.14 -12.40
N HIS A 4 2.86 9.01 -11.49
CA HIS A 4 3.03 7.80 -10.69
C HIS A 4 3.56 8.12 -9.30
N LEU A 5 3.20 7.29 -8.35
CA LEU A 5 3.60 7.40 -6.96
C LEU A 5 5.09 7.06 -6.84
N ARG A 6 5.83 7.93 -6.15
CA ARG A 6 7.29 7.82 -5.97
C ARG A 6 7.69 7.69 -4.52
N ARG A 7 6.93 8.31 -3.62
CA ARG A 7 7.28 8.40 -2.21
C ARG A 7 6.05 8.19 -1.34
N LEU A 8 6.24 7.52 -0.21
CA LEU A 8 5.26 7.38 0.86
C LEU A 8 5.95 7.69 2.19
N GLY A 9 5.40 8.64 2.94
CA GLY A 9 5.65 8.76 4.37
C GLY A 9 4.60 7.94 5.08
N VAL A 10 5.04 7.01 5.93
CA VAL A 10 4.17 6.02 6.54
C VAL A 10 4.42 6.00 8.06
N PRO A 11 3.37 6.10 8.91
CA PRO A 11 3.52 6.06 10.35
C PRO A 11 3.65 4.62 10.85
N LEU A 12 4.75 3.97 10.44
CA LEU A 12 5.11 2.62 10.80
C LEU A 12 6.58 2.54 11.23
N PRO A 13 6.90 1.78 12.30
CA PRO A 13 8.26 1.67 12.81
C PRO A 13 9.06 0.66 11.98
N TRP A 14 9.58 1.09 10.82
CA TRP A 14 10.19 0.17 9.86
C TRP A 14 11.36 -0.62 10.43
N ARG A 15 12.19 0.03 11.25
CA ARG A 15 13.35 -0.61 11.90
C ARG A 15 12.95 -1.75 12.82
N ASP A 16 11.90 -1.55 13.61
CA ASP A 16 11.40 -2.56 14.54
C ASP A 16 10.77 -3.73 13.79
N LEU A 17 10.21 -3.49 12.60
CA LEU A 17 9.72 -4.51 11.69
C LEU A 17 10.83 -5.22 10.90
N GLY A 18 12.11 -4.87 11.13
CA GLY A 18 13.27 -5.45 10.47
C GLY A 18 13.55 -4.91 9.08
N LEU A 19 13.02 -3.74 8.73
CA LEU A 19 13.25 -3.03 7.47
C LEU A 19 14.09 -1.76 7.68
N PRO A 20 14.78 -1.26 6.66
CA PRO A 20 15.41 0.05 6.74
C PRO A 20 14.38 1.15 7.03
N GLU A 21 14.79 2.21 7.71
CA GLU A 21 13.93 3.36 8.02
C GLU A 21 13.40 4.08 6.78
N VAL A 22 14.21 4.07 5.72
CA VAL A 22 13.85 4.52 4.39
C VAL A 22 14.35 3.49 3.40
N TRP A 23 13.47 3.00 2.54
CA TRP A 23 13.80 1.98 1.56
C TRP A 23 13.00 2.17 0.27
N THR A 24 13.58 1.74 -0.84
CA THR A 24 13.00 1.84 -2.16
C THR A 24 12.82 0.45 -2.74
N SER A 25 11.60 0.15 -3.19
CA SER A 25 11.33 -1.07 -3.94
C SER A 25 10.49 -0.74 -5.17
N ARG A 26 10.84 -1.35 -6.31
CA ARG A 26 10.18 -1.16 -7.60
C ARG A 26 9.92 0.32 -7.96
N GLY A 27 10.89 1.17 -7.63
CA GLY A 27 10.86 2.61 -7.95
C GLY A 27 9.99 3.49 -7.04
N THR A 28 9.43 2.94 -5.96
CA THR A 28 8.71 3.69 -4.92
C THR A 28 9.46 3.62 -3.60
N THR A 29 9.66 4.76 -2.96
CA THR A 29 10.36 4.89 -1.68
C THR A 29 9.37 5.00 -0.54
N LEU A 30 9.52 4.19 0.50
CA LEU A 30 8.81 4.36 1.77
C LEU A 30 9.80 4.90 2.79
N GLY A 31 9.33 5.78 3.64
CA GLY A 31 10.05 6.22 4.81
C GLY A 31 9.12 6.33 6.01
N GLU A 32 9.67 6.12 7.20
CA GLU A 32 8.95 6.40 8.44
C GLU A 32 8.58 7.90 8.51
N ALA A 33 7.38 8.21 8.96
CA ALA A 33 6.88 9.58 9.10
C ALA A 33 5.84 9.67 10.23
N ALA A 34 5.69 10.83 10.85
CA ALA A 34 4.69 11.04 11.90
C ALA A 34 3.24 10.92 11.38
N THR A 35 3.03 11.25 10.10
CA THR A 35 1.73 11.18 9.43
C THR A 35 1.88 10.60 8.04
N TRP A 36 0.79 10.11 7.48
CA TRP A 36 0.75 9.74 6.07
C TRP A 36 1.06 10.95 5.17
N SER A 37 1.89 10.70 4.17
CA SER A 37 2.21 11.63 3.10
C SER A 37 2.54 10.86 1.83
N TRP A 38 2.42 11.47 0.67
CA TRP A 38 2.87 10.86 -0.58
C TRP A 38 3.57 11.86 -1.47
N GLY A 39 4.35 11.37 -2.43
CA GLY A 39 5.00 12.21 -3.42
C GLY A 39 4.90 11.56 -4.79
N TRP A 40 4.58 12.36 -5.79
CA TRP A 40 4.34 11.90 -7.15
C TRP A 40 5.44 12.37 -8.09
N ALA A 41 5.73 11.58 -9.13
CA ALA A 41 6.42 12.07 -10.30
C ALA A 41 5.41 12.79 -11.20
N GLY A 42 5.62 14.10 -11.38
CA GLY A 42 4.61 14.98 -11.98
C GLY A 42 3.59 15.45 -10.93
N GLU A 43 2.48 15.99 -11.39
CA GLU A 43 1.39 16.44 -10.52
C GLU A 43 0.63 15.23 -9.96
N GLY A 44 0.46 15.20 -8.63
CA GLY A 44 -0.37 14.22 -7.93
C GLY A 44 -1.84 14.67 -7.88
N PRO A 45 -2.77 13.76 -7.52
CA PRO A 45 -4.18 14.12 -7.40
C PRO A 45 -4.37 15.07 -6.21
N ASP A 46 -5.13 16.16 -6.42
CA ASP A 46 -5.48 17.12 -5.38
C ASP A 46 -6.51 16.52 -4.41
N LEU A 47 -6.00 15.85 -3.38
CA LEU A 47 -6.76 15.14 -2.36
C LEU A 47 -6.42 15.58 -0.93
N GLY A 48 -5.63 16.64 -0.77
CA GLY A 48 -5.23 17.16 0.54
C GLY A 48 -4.28 16.26 1.34
N ILE A 49 -3.67 15.26 0.71
CA ILE A 49 -2.63 14.43 1.33
C ILE A 49 -1.30 15.20 1.33
N PRO A 50 -0.59 15.33 2.47
CA PRO A 50 0.68 16.04 2.53
C PRO A 50 1.75 15.48 1.58
N GLU A 51 2.64 16.35 1.10
CA GLU A 51 3.78 15.97 0.27
C GLU A 51 4.82 15.20 1.09
N ALA A 52 5.25 14.04 0.60
CA ALA A 52 6.28 13.24 1.24
C ALA A 52 7.68 13.82 0.94
N PRO A 53 8.54 14.00 1.97
CA PRO A 53 9.86 14.57 1.78
C PRO A 53 10.72 13.70 0.88
N ASP A 54 11.55 14.35 0.07
CA ASP A 54 12.57 13.66 -0.74
C ASP A 54 13.61 13.00 0.15
N ARG A 55 13.67 11.67 0.07
CA ARG A 55 14.62 10.83 0.81
C ARG A 55 15.16 9.74 -0.10
N THR A 56 16.43 9.42 0.08
CA THR A 56 17.05 8.26 -0.56
C THR A 56 16.98 7.08 0.40
N GLY A 57 16.36 5.99 -0.02
CA GLY A 57 16.26 4.76 0.76
C GLY A 57 17.23 3.69 0.30
N THR A 58 17.45 2.69 1.16
CA THR A 58 18.09 1.44 0.77
C THR A 58 17.25 0.73 -0.30
N VAL A 59 17.85 0.35 -1.41
CA VAL A 59 17.13 -0.39 -2.47
C VAL A 59 16.93 -1.84 -2.03
N LEU A 60 15.68 -2.28 -2.03
CA LEU A 60 15.28 -3.66 -1.70
C LEU A 60 14.57 -4.31 -2.88
N GLU A 61 14.96 -5.54 -3.20
CA GLU A 61 14.19 -6.40 -4.11
C GLU A 61 12.99 -7.04 -3.40
N ASP A 62 13.15 -7.33 -2.11
CA ASP A 62 12.16 -7.93 -1.21
C ASP A 62 12.23 -7.25 0.18
N PRO A 63 11.10 -6.93 0.82
CA PRO A 63 9.74 -6.96 0.27
C PRO A 63 9.52 -5.81 -0.73
N TRP A 64 8.40 -5.88 -1.47
CA TRP A 64 7.95 -4.77 -2.32
C TRP A 64 6.53 -4.33 -1.96
N ILE A 65 6.16 -3.11 -2.38
CA ILE A 65 4.80 -2.60 -2.18
C ILE A 65 3.85 -3.34 -3.12
N ASP A 66 2.85 -4.01 -2.55
CA ASP A 66 1.77 -4.61 -3.31
C ASP A 66 0.72 -3.53 -3.63
N HIS A 67 0.15 -2.95 -2.58
CA HIS A 67 -0.84 -1.90 -2.69
C HIS A 67 -0.83 -0.93 -1.51
N VAL A 68 -1.37 0.26 -1.76
CA VAL A 68 -1.63 1.31 -0.77
C VAL A 68 -3.13 1.57 -0.76
N VAL A 69 -3.71 1.67 0.44
CA VAL A 69 -5.14 1.93 0.61
C VAL A 69 -5.36 3.42 0.87
N LEU A 70 -6.16 4.04 0.01
CA LEU A 70 -6.69 5.39 0.14
C LEU A 70 -8.18 5.30 0.46
N LEU A 71 -8.59 5.83 1.61
CA LEU A 71 -9.99 5.97 1.97
C LEU A 71 -10.51 7.32 1.50
N VAL A 72 -11.70 7.35 0.91
CA VAL A 72 -12.34 8.57 0.39
C VAL A 72 -13.80 8.65 0.85
N PRO A 73 -14.35 9.86 1.13
CA PRO A 73 -15.75 10.01 1.51
C PRO A 73 -16.72 9.59 0.40
N ARG A 74 -16.35 9.91 -0.85
CA ARG A 74 -17.15 9.67 -2.06
C ARG A 74 -16.20 9.22 -3.18
N LEU A 75 -16.43 8.01 -3.70
CA LEU A 75 -15.53 7.43 -4.69
C LEU A 75 -15.46 8.28 -5.96
N ASP A 76 -16.61 8.65 -6.54
CA ASP A 76 -16.65 9.36 -7.82
C ASP A 76 -15.90 10.70 -7.79
N GLU A 77 -16.02 11.46 -6.70
CA GLU A 77 -15.26 12.72 -6.53
C GLU A 77 -13.75 12.50 -6.51
N ALA A 78 -13.28 11.43 -5.87
CA ALA A 78 -11.87 11.08 -5.92
C ALA A 78 -11.44 10.68 -7.33
N LEU A 79 -12.28 9.95 -8.06
CA LEU A 79 -12.00 9.54 -9.44
C LEU A 79 -11.93 10.74 -10.39
N ASP A 80 -12.72 11.80 -10.17
CA ASP A 80 -12.61 13.04 -10.92
C ASP A 80 -11.24 13.72 -10.69
N ARG A 81 -10.71 13.69 -9.46
CA ARG A 81 -9.35 14.20 -9.16
C ARG A 81 -8.25 13.39 -9.82
N PHE A 82 -8.40 12.07 -9.91
CA PHE A 82 -7.47 11.23 -10.68
C PHE A 82 -7.59 11.48 -12.19
N ALA A 83 -8.81 11.65 -12.70
CA ALA A 83 -9.04 11.92 -14.12
C ALA A 83 -8.45 13.27 -14.55
N ALA A 84 -8.51 14.28 -13.67
CA ALA A 84 -7.91 15.60 -13.91
C ALA A 84 -6.39 15.54 -14.18
N ILE A 85 -5.69 14.56 -13.61
CA ILE A 85 -4.26 14.31 -13.86
C ILE A 85 -4.01 13.21 -14.90
N GLY A 86 -5.04 12.80 -15.65
CA GLY A 86 -4.93 11.83 -16.73
C GLY A 86 -4.84 10.38 -16.28
N LEU A 87 -5.24 10.06 -15.05
CA LEU A 87 -5.28 8.69 -14.53
C LEU A 87 -6.70 8.11 -14.57
N SER A 88 -6.81 6.84 -14.95
CA SER A 88 -8.05 6.07 -14.92
C SER A 88 -7.86 4.75 -14.18
N PRO A 89 -8.90 4.29 -13.45
CA PRO A 89 -8.81 3.03 -12.72
C PRO A 89 -8.77 1.85 -13.69
N ARG A 90 -7.98 0.83 -13.35
CA ARG A 90 -7.91 -0.45 -14.09
C ARG A 90 -9.06 -1.38 -13.76
N LEU A 91 -9.62 -1.25 -12.56
CA LEU A 91 -10.71 -2.07 -12.05
C LEU A 91 -11.58 -1.24 -11.11
N ARG A 92 -12.89 -1.47 -11.16
CA ARG A 92 -13.86 -1.01 -10.16
C ARG A 92 -14.63 -2.23 -9.65
N MET A 93 -14.82 -2.33 -8.34
CA MET A 93 -15.57 -3.41 -7.71
C MET A 93 -15.96 -3.02 -6.28
N GLU A 94 -16.60 -3.92 -5.54
CA GLU A 94 -16.81 -3.75 -4.11
C GLU A 94 -15.74 -4.48 -3.28
N VAL A 95 -15.22 -3.81 -2.26
CA VAL A 95 -14.30 -4.38 -1.27
C VAL A 95 -14.97 -4.26 0.09
N GLY A 96 -15.28 -5.40 0.72
CA GLY A 96 -15.99 -5.40 2.00
C GLY A 96 -17.35 -4.68 1.96
N GLY A 97 -18.08 -4.82 0.84
CA GLY A 97 -19.37 -4.15 0.61
C GLY A 97 -19.28 -2.65 0.38
N ARG A 98 -18.09 -2.13 0.02
CA ARG A 98 -17.87 -0.71 -0.24
C ARG A 98 -17.35 -0.51 -1.66
N PRO A 99 -17.86 0.50 -2.40
CA PRO A 99 -17.32 0.84 -3.72
C PRO A 99 -15.82 1.13 -3.66
N ALA A 100 -15.07 0.52 -4.57
CA ALA A 100 -13.63 0.68 -4.68
C ALA A 100 -13.16 0.78 -6.14
N ALA A 101 -12.02 1.42 -6.33
CA ALA A 101 -11.34 1.53 -7.62
C ALA A 101 -9.83 1.30 -7.45
N PHE A 102 -9.21 0.66 -8.43
CA PHE A 102 -7.81 0.24 -8.36
C PHE A 102 -7.02 0.90 -9.48
N PHE A 103 -5.96 1.63 -9.14
CA PHE A 103 -5.06 2.28 -10.08
C PHE A 103 -3.70 1.58 -10.11
N ARG A 104 -3.01 1.64 -11.25
CA ARG A 104 -1.60 1.24 -11.36
C ARG A 104 -0.75 2.50 -11.51
N VAL A 105 -0.07 2.88 -10.43
CA VAL A 105 0.69 4.15 -10.32
C VAL A 105 2.11 3.88 -9.84
N GLY A 106 2.70 2.77 -10.29
CA GLY A 106 3.79 2.10 -9.58
C GLY A 106 3.19 0.91 -8.82
N PRO A 107 3.03 0.99 -7.48
CA PRO A 107 2.18 0.04 -6.76
C PRO A 107 0.72 0.18 -7.17
N VAL A 108 -0.12 -0.76 -6.72
CA VAL A 108 -1.57 -0.56 -6.78
C VAL A 108 -1.96 0.53 -5.78
N LEU A 109 -2.79 1.48 -6.22
CA LEU A 109 -3.51 2.34 -5.30
C LEU A 109 -4.96 1.85 -5.26
N GLU A 110 -5.37 1.34 -4.11
CA GLU A 110 -6.73 0.90 -3.83
C GLU A 110 -7.49 2.06 -3.18
N VAL A 111 -8.43 2.63 -3.93
CA VAL A 111 -9.25 3.77 -3.49
C VAL A 111 -10.60 3.23 -3.07
N VAL A 112 -10.93 3.32 -1.77
CA VAL A 112 -12.14 2.72 -1.18
C VAL A 112 -13.02 3.79 -0.59
N SER A 113 -14.31 3.76 -0.92
CA SER A 113 -15.31 4.60 -0.28
C SER A 113 -15.45 4.21 1.20
N ALA A 114 -15.36 5.18 2.11
CA ALA A 114 -15.48 4.96 3.55
C ALA A 114 -16.07 6.20 4.23
N PRO A 115 -16.67 6.07 5.43
CA PRO A 115 -17.21 7.20 6.19
C PRO A 115 -16.10 8.03 6.85
N VAL A 116 -15.16 8.54 6.04
CA VAL A 116 -14.09 9.46 6.45
C VAL A 116 -14.48 10.90 6.12
N ARG A 117 -13.94 11.88 6.83
CA ARG A 117 -14.26 13.30 6.61
C ARG A 117 -13.56 13.88 5.37
N ALA A 118 -12.39 13.35 5.04
CA ALA A 118 -11.55 13.76 3.92
C ALA A 118 -10.76 12.54 3.41
N PRO A 119 -10.22 12.59 2.17
CA PRO A 119 -9.32 11.57 1.68
C PRO A 119 -8.17 11.33 2.66
N SER A 120 -7.85 10.07 2.93
CA SER A 120 -6.78 9.70 3.85
C SER A 120 -6.16 8.36 3.47
N LEU A 121 -4.83 8.31 3.43
CA LEU A 121 -4.12 7.04 3.35
C LEU A 121 -4.33 6.28 4.66
N TYR A 122 -4.58 4.98 4.55
CA TYR A 122 -4.97 4.14 5.68
C TYR A 122 -3.95 3.04 5.97
N GLY A 123 -3.49 2.36 4.94
CA GLY A 123 -2.64 1.20 5.10
C GLY A 123 -1.81 0.88 3.88
N VAL A 124 -0.78 0.08 4.09
CA VAL A 124 0.08 -0.46 3.06
C VAL A 124 0.17 -1.97 3.20
N ALA A 125 0.04 -2.66 2.08
CA ALA A 125 0.35 -4.08 1.99
C ALA A 125 1.68 -4.26 1.27
N LEU A 126 2.56 -5.01 1.90
CA LEU A 126 3.80 -5.45 1.32
C LEU A 126 3.63 -6.88 0.82
N ALA A 127 4.32 -7.22 -0.26
CA ALA A 127 4.46 -8.60 -0.71
C ALA A 127 5.91 -9.03 -0.53
N THR A 128 6.08 -10.29 -0.15
CA THR A 128 7.38 -10.90 0.07
C THR A 128 7.46 -12.30 -0.53
N ALA A 129 8.65 -12.68 -1.02
CA ALA A 129 8.94 -14.06 -1.38
C ALA A 129 9.14 -14.97 -0.16
N GLU A 130 9.35 -14.40 1.03
CA GLU A 130 9.48 -15.15 2.28
C GLU A 130 8.16 -15.85 2.66
N HIS A 131 8.27 -17.02 3.29
CA HIS A 131 7.11 -17.68 3.89
C HIS A 131 6.49 -16.78 4.98
N LEU A 132 5.19 -16.52 4.87
CA LEU A 132 4.47 -15.65 5.81
C LEU A 132 4.52 -16.17 7.25
N GLU A 133 4.67 -17.48 7.45
CA GLU A 133 4.89 -18.08 8.77
C GLU A 133 6.17 -17.57 9.44
N ALA A 134 7.26 -17.45 8.68
CA ALA A 134 8.53 -16.97 9.19
C ALA A 134 8.47 -15.47 9.52
N VAL A 135 7.81 -14.69 8.65
CA VAL A 135 7.54 -13.26 8.91
C VAL A 135 6.70 -13.09 10.17
N ALA A 136 5.59 -13.83 10.29
CA ALA A 136 4.72 -13.79 11.45
C ALA A 136 5.46 -14.14 12.75
N LEU A 137 6.27 -15.19 12.73
CA LEU A 137 7.08 -15.60 13.88
C LEU A 137 8.07 -14.50 14.29
N ARG A 138 8.81 -13.93 13.32
CA ARG A 138 9.78 -12.86 13.57
C ARG A 138 9.13 -11.63 14.18
N TRP A 139 8.03 -11.17 13.61
CA TRP A 139 7.33 -9.98 14.11
C TRP A 139 6.65 -10.22 15.47
N ARG A 140 6.09 -11.40 15.73
CA ARG A 140 5.57 -11.75 17.06
C ARG A 140 6.67 -11.78 18.10
N ALA A 141 7.84 -12.34 17.77
CA ALA A 141 9.00 -12.30 18.64
C ALA A 141 9.49 -10.86 18.92
N GLY A 142 9.27 -9.94 17.99
CA GLY A 142 9.48 -8.50 18.16
C GLY A 142 8.38 -7.77 18.93
N GLY A 143 7.35 -8.46 19.43
CA GLY A 143 6.28 -7.87 20.25
C GLY A 143 5.08 -7.33 19.45
N PHE A 144 5.02 -7.54 18.13
CA PHE A 144 3.90 -7.09 17.32
C PHE A 144 2.69 -8.03 17.40
N GLU A 145 1.48 -7.46 17.41
CA GLU A 145 0.24 -8.23 17.31
C GLU A 145 -0.01 -8.62 15.84
N VAL A 146 0.45 -9.82 15.45
CA VAL A 146 0.35 -10.33 14.08
C VAL A 146 -0.67 -11.46 13.98
N SER A 147 -1.60 -11.37 13.02
CA SER A 147 -2.55 -12.45 12.73
C SER A 147 -1.86 -13.67 12.10
N ASP A 148 -2.46 -14.86 12.20
CA ASP A 148 -1.96 -16.01 11.43
C ASP A 148 -2.10 -15.77 9.92
N PRO A 149 -1.15 -16.27 9.11
CA PRO A 149 -1.27 -16.21 7.66
C PRO A 149 -2.47 -17.01 7.16
N ARG A 150 -3.40 -16.32 6.51
CA ARG A 150 -4.68 -16.86 6.02
C ARG A 150 -4.86 -16.61 4.53
N PRO A 151 -5.77 -17.31 3.84
CA PRO A 151 -6.13 -16.95 2.47
C PRO A 151 -6.51 -15.47 2.36
N ALA A 152 -5.97 -14.80 1.33
CA ALA A 152 -6.36 -13.45 0.97
C ALA A 152 -7.69 -13.47 0.19
N LEU A 153 -8.32 -12.31 0.01
CA LEU A 153 -9.47 -12.17 -0.88
C LEU A 153 -9.08 -12.46 -2.35
N GLN A 154 -7.83 -12.21 -2.71
CA GLN A 154 -7.26 -12.57 -4.00
C GLN A 154 -6.97 -14.08 -4.04
N PRO A 155 -7.59 -14.84 -4.97
CA PRO A 155 -7.41 -16.29 -5.06
C PRO A 155 -5.93 -16.68 -5.18
N GLY A 156 -5.54 -17.73 -4.45
CA GLY A 156 -4.17 -18.27 -4.47
C GLY A 156 -3.15 -17.48 -3.66
N ARG A 157 -3.50 -16.32 -3.11
CA ARG A 157 -2.61 -15.54 -2.22
C ARG A 157 -2.95 -15.78 -0.76
N ARG A 158 -1.95 -15.55 0.08
CA ARG A 158 -2.07 -15.53 1.53
C ARG A 158 -1.71 -14.16 2.07
N ILE A 159 -2.25 -13.83 3.23
CA ILE A 159 -2.08 -12.55 3.90
C ILE A 159 -1.97 -12.75 5.41
N LEU A 160 -1.11 -11.96 6.03
CA LEU A 160 -1.13 -11.66 7.46
C LEU A 160 -1.32 -10.15 7.66
N THR A 161 -1.82 -9.77 8.83
CA THR A 161 -2.06 -8.36 9.19
C THR A 161 -1.44 -8.07 10.54
N VAL A 162 -0.91 -6.86 10.71
CA VAL A 162 -0.40 -6.36 11.98
C VAL A 162 -1.40 -5.37 12.57
N ARG A 163 -1.66 -5.49 13.87
CA ARG A 163 -2.62 -4.68 14.62
C ARG A 163 -1.90 -3.80 15.64
N GLY A 164 -2.63 -2.83 16.19
CA GLY A 164 -2.10 -1.92 17.23
C GLY A 164 -1.12 -0.87 16.72
N LEU A 165 -0.95 -0.72 15.40
CA LEU A 165 -0.09 0.28 14.78
C LEU A 165 -0.87 1.55 14.40
N HIS A 166 -0.15 2.64 14.19
CA HIS A 166 -0.71 3.93 13.74
C HIS A 166 -1.17 3.92 12.27
N ALA A 167 -0.85 2.86 11.53
CA ALA A 167 -1.27 2.61 10.16
C ALA A 167 -1.60 1.12 9.96
N GLY A 168 -2.47 0.83 8.99
CA GLY A 168 -2.70 -0.54 8.56
C GLY A 168 -1.44 -1.12 7.89
N LEU A 169 -1.00 -2.29 8.35
CA LEU A 169 0.10 -3.03 7.72
C LEU A 169 -0.32 -4.47 7.46
N ALA A 170 -0.08 -4.92 6.24
CA ALA A 170 -0.23 -6.31 5.85
C ALA A 170 1.02 -6.82 5.13
N MET A 171 1.27 -8.12 5.26
CA MET A 171 2.24 -8.84 4.44
C MET A 171 1.52 -9.92 3.65
N MET A 172 1.82 -10.02 2.36
CA MET A 172 1.17 -10.90 1.41
C MET A 172 2.17 -11.82 0.73
N SER A 173 1.73 -13.02 0.38
CA SER A 173 2.48 -13.83 -0.57
C SER A 173 2.46 -13.17 -1.95
N PRO A 174 3.42 -13.49 -2.84
CA PRO A 174 3.41 -12.96 -4.20
C PRO A 174 2.15 -13.40 -4.96
N ASP A 175 1.82 -12.69 -6.03
CA ASP A 175 0.86 -13.21 -7.02
C ASP A 175 1.40 -14.53 -7.56
N VAL A 176 0.61 -15.60 -7.46
CA VAL A 176 0.89 -16.82 -8.21
C VAL A 176 0.49 -16.52 -9.65
N GLN A 177 1.46 -16.25 -10.54
CA GLN A 177 1.16 -16.32 -11.96
C GLN A 177 0.69 -17.75 -12.24
N ILE A 178 -0.62 -17.93 -12.48
CA ILE A 178 -1.12 -19.16 -13.08
C ILE A 178 -0.42 -19.23 -14.44
N PRO A 179 0.41 -20.26 -14.73
CA PRO A 179 1.01 -20.40 -16.04
C PRO A 179 -0.12 -20.36 -17.06
N LYS A 180 -0.01 -19.49 -18.08
CA LYS A 180 -0.90 -19.61 -19.25
C LYS A 180 -0.67 -21.01 -19.78
N MET A 181 -1.68 -21.87 -19.71
CA MET A 181 -1.68 -23.12 -20.45
C MET A 181 -1.67 -22.72 -21.93
N SER A 182 -0.49 -22.80 -22.53
CA SER A 182 -0.24 -22.70 -23.97
C SER A 182 -0.90 -23.87 -24.70
#